data_AF-A0A2H3ICM7-F1
#
_entry.id   AF-A0A2H3ICM7-F1
#
_cell.length_a   1.000
_cell.length_b   1.000
_cell.length_c   1.000
_cell.angle_alpha   90.00
_cell.angle_beta   90.00
_cell.angle_gamma   90.00
#
_symmetry.space_group_name_H-M   'P 1'
#
loop_
_entity.id
_entity.type
_entity.pdbx_description
1 polymer ?
#
loop_
_entity_poly.entity_id
_entity_poly.type
_entity_poly.pdbx_seq_one_letter_code
_entity_poly.pdbx_strand_id
1 'polypeptide(L)'
;MANQFFHGTHSVTPVPGKASNPRVVCLFGGSSSGNDPSHVKAAKDLSLELHRNNITLIYGGGMTGVMGAAASTLVALSGPSSVHGIVPAALAKFE
;
A
#
# COMPACT_ATOMS: atom_id res chain seq x y z
N MET A 1 12.14 6.58 -19.57
CA MET A 1 12.37 5.95 -18.25
C MET A 1 11.09 5.84 -17.41
N ALA A 2 9.92 5.52 -18.01
CA ALA A 2 8.64 5.38 -17.28
C ALA A 2 7.86 4.08 -17.61
N ASN A 3 8.44 3.19 -18.43
CA ASN A 3 7.75 2.02 -18.98
C ASN A 3 8.11 0.69 -18.29
N GLN A 4 8.66 0.71 -17.08
CA GLN A 4 9.07 -0.53 -16.39
C GLN A 4 8.06 -1.08 -15.38
N PHE A 5 6.88 -0.46 -15.21
CA PHE A 5 5.90 -0.88 -14.18
C PHE A 5 4.68 -1.64 -14.70
N PHE A 6 4.60 -1.89 -16.01
CA PHE A 6 3.49 -2.64 -16.62
C PHE A 6 4.01 -3.79 -17.47
N HIS A 7 4.43 -4.89 -16.83
CA HIS A 7 4.49 -6.21 -17.45
C HIS A 7 3.95 -7.25 -16.47
N GLY A 8 3.16 -8.17 -17.03
CA GLY A 8 2.34 -9.12 -16.33
C GLY A 8 3.09 -10.24 -15.60
N THR A 9 2.26 -11.03 -14.92
CA THR A 9 2.56 -12.31 -14.25
C THR A 9 3.67 -12.25 -13.20
N HIS A 10 3.34 -11.74 -12.02
CA HIS A 10 4.05 -12.19 -10.82
C HIS A 10 3.63 -13.64 -10.57
N SER A 11 4.47 -14.60 -10.96
CA SER A 11 4.50 -15.88 -10.29
C SER A 11 4.86 -15.61 -8.84
N VAL A 12 3.90 -15.81 -7.93
CA VAL A 12 4.20 -15.89 -6.51
C VAL A 12 5.03 -17.16 -6.35
N THR A 13 6.35 -17.04 -6.28
CA THR A 13 7.18 -18.13 -5.78
C THR A 13 6.83 -18.31 -4.30
N PRO A 14 6.27 -19.47 -3.90
CA PRO A 14 5.94 -19.69 -2.50
C PRO A 14 7.25 -19.70 -1.72
N VAL A 15 7.40 -18.79 -0.78
CA VAL A 15 8.49 -18.83 0.20
C VAL A 15 8.30 -20.12 1.00
N PRO A 16 9.23 -21.09 0.99
CA PRO A 16 9.08 -22.33 1.74
C PRO A 16 9.05 -21.98 3.24
N GLY A 17 7.87 -22.10 3.85
CA GLY A 17 7.67 -21.87 5.29
C GLY A 17 6.46 -21.02 5.71
N LYS A 18 5.72 -20.36 4.81
CA LYS A 18 4.55 -19.53 5.22
C LYS A 18 3.24 -20.33 5.15
N ALA A 19 2.98 -21.15 6.17
CA ALA A 19 1.77 -21.97 6.31
C ALA A 19 0.53 -21.20 6.82
N SER A 20 0.26 -19.99 6.29
CA SER A 20 -1.01 -19.30 6.54
C SER A 20 -1.36 -18.39 5.37
N ASN A 21 -2.65 -18.33 5.03
CA ASN A 21 -3.16 -17.37 4.06
C ASN A 21 -2.64 -15.96 4.44
N PRO A 22 -2.02 -15.21 3.51
CA PRO A 22 -1.52 -13.89 3.81
C PRO A 22 -2.68 -13.02 4.30
N ARG A 23 -2.49 -12.38 5.47
CA ARG A 23 -3.46 -11.44 6.01
C ARG A 23 -3.37 -10.14 5.21
N VAL A 24 -4.53 -9.64 4.81
CA VAL A 24 -4.65 -8.45 3.96
C VAL A 24 -5.67 -7.51 4.57
N VAL A 25 -5.36 -6.21 4.54
CA VAL A 25 -6.28 -5.13 4.90
C VAL A 25 -6.46 -4.21 3.70
N CYS A 26 -7.71 -3.90 3.38
CA CYS A 26 -8.04 -2.88 2.39
C CYS A 26 -8.27 -1.53 3.10
N LEU A 27 -7.55 -0.49 2.69
CA LEU A 27 -7.73 0.87 3.20
C LEU A 27 -8.55 1.71 2.22
N PHE A 28 -9.68 2.22 2.71
CA PHE A 28 -10.38 3.35 2.11
C PHE A 28 -9.93 4.63 2.82
N GLY A 29 -9.03 5.38 2.18
CA GLY A 29 -8.48 6.64 2.69
C GLY A 29 -8.64 7.76 1.67
N GLY A 30 -8.59 9.00 2.14
CA GLY A 30 -8.59 10.17 1.26
C GLY A 30 -7.26 10.36 0.54
N SER A 31 -7.31 10.85 -0.70
CA SER A 31 -6.16 11.41 -1.43
C SER A 31 -5.71 12.76 -0.86
N SER A 32 -6.55 13.41 -0.06
CA SER A 32 -6.19 14.57 0.75
C SER A 32 -5.73 14.14 2.16
N SER A 33 -4.88 14.94 2.78
CA SER A 33 -4.47 14.79 4.18
C SER A 33 -5.60 15.11 5.17
N GLY A 34 -6.64 15.81 4.72
CA GLY A 34 -7.67 16.39 5.57
C GLY A 34 -7.17 17.64 6.32
N ASN A 35 -8.06 18.22 7.13
CA ASN A 35 -7.78 19.47 7.86
C ASN A 35 -7.07 19.23 9.21
N ASP A 36 -7.13 18.01 9.73
CA ASP A 36 -6.47 17.63 10.98
C ASP A 36 -5.24 16.75 10.66
N PRO A 37 -4.03 17.14 11.09
CA PRO A 37 -2.82 16.31 10.93
C PRO A 37 -2.92 14.93 11.59
N SER A 38 -3.85 14.72 12.52
CA SER A 38 -4.10 13.43 13.17
C SER A 38 -4.44 12.32 12.19
N HIS A 39 -5.08 12.63 11.04
CA HIS A 39 -5.41 11.62 10.02
C HIS A 39 -4.16 11.01 9.38
N VAL A 40 -3.19 11.86 9.00
CA VAL A 40 -1.92 11.40 8.44
C VAL A 40 -1.13 10.65 9.50
N LYS A 41 -1.15 11.10 10.75
CA LYS A 41 -0.52 10.37 11.85
C LYS A 41 -1.13 8.98 12.03
N ALA A 42 -2.46 8.89 12.07
CA ALA A 42 -3.17 7.61 12.20
C ALA A 42 -2.87 6.65 11.03
N ALA A 43 -2.73 7.16 9.81
CA ALA A 43 -2.32 6.37 8.65
C ALA A 43 -0.93 5.75 8.83
N LYS A 44 0.02 6.51 9.37
CA LYS A 44 1.38 6.02 9.67
C LYS A 44 1.38 5.02 10.82
N ASP A 45 0.63 5.31 11.89
CA ASP A 45 0.49 4.41 13.04
C ASP A 45 -0.15 3.07 12.63
N LEU A 46 -1.17 3.11 11.76
CA LEU A 46 -1.75 1.91 11.16
C LEU A 46 -0.68 1.10 10.42
N SER A 47 0.13 1.72 9.56
CA SER A 47 1.18 1.02 8.81
C SER A 47 2.22 0.37 9.72
N LEU A 48 2.53 0.98 10.86
CA LEU A 48 3.40 0.36 11.86
C LEU A 48 2.79 -0.94 12.42
N GLU A 49 1.49 -0.94 12.71
CA GLU A 49 0.78 -2.14 13.16
C GLU A 49 0.68 -3.21 12.06
N LEU A 50 0.46 -2.82 10.80
CA LEU A 50 0.46 -3.75 9.67
C LEU A 50 1.83 -4.44 9.50
N HIS A 51 2.92 -3.66 9.60
CA HIS A 51 4.28 -4.19 9.57
C HIS A 51 4.53 -5.20 10.70
N ARG A 52 4.23 -4.83 11.95
CA ARG A 52 4.40 -5.69 13.14
C ARG A 52 3.65 -7.02 13.01
N ASN A 53 2.51 -7.00 12.32
CA ASN A 53 1.65 -8.16 12.13
C ASN A 53 1.87 -8.90 10.80
N ASN A 54 2.86 -8.50 9.98
CA ASN A 54 3.12 -9.07 8.66
C ASN A 54 1.85 -9.10 7.77
N ILE A 55 1.14 -7.97 7.75
CA ILE A 55 -0.10 -7.76 6.99
C ILE A 55 0.20 -6.94 5.74
N THR A 56 -0.32 -7.37 4.59
CA THR A 56 -0.24 -6.64 3.32
C THR A 56 -1.38 -5.61 3.22
N LEU A 57 -1.06 -4.42 2.70
CA LEU A 57 -2.03 -3.36 2.47
C LEU A 57 -2.52 -3.36 1.01
N ILE A 58 -3.83 -3.39 0.80
CA ILE A 58 -4.48 -3.07 -0.47
C ILE A 58 -5.14 -1.70 -0.35
N TYR A 59 -5.04 -0.86 -1.39
CA TYR A 59 -5.66 0.46 -1.39
C TYR A 59 -5.89 1.00 -2.81
N GLY A 60 -6.50 2.19 -2.92
CA GLY A 60 -6.82 2.83 -4.20
C GLY A 60 -5.63 3.34 -5.02
N GLY A 61 -4.39 3.12 -4.57
CA GLY A 61 -3.18 3.42 -5.33
C GLY A 61 -2.74 4.89 -5.38
N GLY A 62 -3.43 5.79 -4.67
CA GLY A 62 -3.08 7.21 -4.69
C GLY A 62 -1.84 7.58 -3.87
N MET A 63 -0.97 8.42 -4.43
CA MET A 63 0.35 8.70 -3.83
C MET A 63 0.35 9.78 -2.75
N THR A 64 -0.79 10.42 -2.50
CA THR A 64 -0.92 11.59 -1.62
C THR A 64 -1.90 11.37 -0.46
N GLY A 65 -1.91 12.31 0.49
CA GLY A 65 -2.85 12.32 1.61
C GLY A 65 -2.71 11.13 2.56
N VAL A 66 -3.85 10.66 3.08
CA VAL A 66 -3.93 9.52 4.01
C VAL A 66 -3.45 8.23 3.33
N MET A 67 -3.85 8.00 2.07
CA MET A 67 -3.45 6.82 1.31
C MET A 67 -1.95 6.77 1.07
N GLY A 68 -1.38 7.86 0.55
CA GLY A 68 0.05 7.97 0.31
C GLY A 68 0.88 7.81 1.59
N ALA A 69 0.41 8.40 2.70
CA ALA A 69 1.08 8.26 3.99
C ALA A 69 1.10 6.80 4.49
N ALA A 70 -0.02 6.07 4.39
CA ALA A 70 -0.06 4.66 4.78
C ALA A 70 0.85 3.80 3.88
N ALA A 71 0.71 3.94 2.56
CA ALA A 71 1.45 3.14 1.59
C ALA A 71 2.97 3.38 1.67
N SER A 72 3.41 4.63 1.62
CA SER A 72 4.84 4.98 1.71
C SER A 72 5.48 4.51 3.02
N THR A 73 4.77 4.64 4.14
CA THR A 73 5.26 4.20 5.45
C THR A 73 5.41 2.68 5.49
N LEU A 74 4.42 1.93 4.99
CA LEU A 74 4.50 0.47 4.99
C LEU A 74 5.59 -0.05 4.03
N VAL A 75 5.74 0.55 2.85
CA VAL A 75 6.84 0.23 1.91
C VAL A 75 8.20 0.48 2.57
N ALA A 76 8.38 1.59 3.28
CA ALA A 76 9.63 1.90 3.97
C ALA A 76 9.98 0.88 5.06
N LEU A 77 8.98 0.29 5.71
CA LEU A 77 9.16 -0.69 6.79
C LEU A 77 9.29 -2.14 6.29
N SER A 78 8.55 -2.51 5.24
CA SER A 78 8.31 -3.90 4.84
C SER A 78 8.66 -4.21 3.38
N GLY A 79 9.11 -3.21 2.61
CA GLY A 79 9.45 -3.34 1.19
C GLY A 79 8.25 -3.21 0.24
N PRO A 80 8.49 -3.12 -1.09
CA PRO A 80 7.46 -2.80 -2.08
C PRO A 80 6.36 -3.85 -2.19
N SER A 81 6.66 -5.12 -1.92
CA SER A 81 5.67 -6.21 -1.96
C SER A 81 4.67 -6.18 -0.80
N SER A 82 4.83 -5.27 0.16
CA SER A 82 3.91 -5.13 1.30
C SER A 82 2.64 -4.32 0.97
N VAL A 83 2.58 -3.70 -0.22
CA VAL A 83 1.47 -2.85 -0.64
C VAL A 83 1.04 -3.18 -2.06
N HIS A 84 -0.27 -3.15 -2.33
CA HIS A 84 -0.83 -3.29 -3.66
C HIS A 84 -1.86 -2.19 -3.92
N GLY A 85 -1.53 -1.29 -4.85
CA GLY A 85 -2.41 -0.20 -5.27
C GLY A 85 -3.24 -0.58 -6.50
N ILE A 86 -4.54 -0.34 -6.45
CA ILE A 86 -5.46 -0.59 -7.58
C ILE A 86 -5.97 0.77 -8.06
N VAL A 87 -5.47 1.22 -9.21
CA VAL A 87 -5.83 2.51 -9.81
C VAL A 87 -6.60 2.28 -11.11
N PRO A 88 -7.78 2.90 -11.30
CA PRO A 88 -8.45 2.90 -12.60
C PRO A 88 -7.56 3.50 -13.69
N ALA A 89 -7.56 2.93 -14.89
CA ALA A 89 -6.72 3.40 -16.00
C ALA A 89 -6.90 4.91 -16.31
N ALA A 90 -8.11 5.45 -16.10
CA ALA A 90 -8.40 6.86 -16.28
C ALA A 90 -7.65 7.79 -15.29
N LEU A 91 -7.29 7.27 -14.10
CA LEU A 91 -6.64 8.02 -13.03
C LEU A 91 -5.12 7.83 -12.99
N ALA A 92 -4.59 6.77 -13.62
CA ALA A 92 -3.17 6.40 -13.53
C ALA A 92 -2.16 7.51 -13.93
N LYS A 93 -2.57 8.47 -14.76
CA LYS A 93 -1.71 9.60 -15.18
C LYS A 93 -1.67 10.76 -14.19
N PHE A 94 -2.53 10.74 -13.17
CA PHE A 94 -2.70 11.81 -12.19
C PHE A 94 -2.21 11.42 -10.79
N GLU A 95 -2.00 10.12 -10.56
CA GLU A 95 -1.46 9.63 -9.30
C GLU A 95 0.06 9.72 -9.26
#